data_AF-A0A2A5XH13-F1
#
_entry.id   AF-A0A2A5XH13-F1
#
_cell.length_a   1.000
_cell.length_b   1.000
_cell.length_c   1.000
_cell.angle_alpha   90.00
_cell.angle_beta   90.00
_cell.angle_gamma   90.00
#
_symmetry.space_group_name_H-M   'P 1'
#
loop_
_entity.id
_entity.type
_entity.pdbx_description
1 polymer ?
#
loop_
_entity_poly.entity_id
_entity_poly.type
_entity_poly.pdbx_seq_one_letter_code
_entity_poly.pdbx_strand_id
1 'polypeptide(L)'
;MLSSNDLNKFYNISDFKNILKEKLPQKKFLKILNKSDYNKQIITLQSELVLLQNWIKENNKRVCIIFEGRDAAGKGGAIKRFVEHLNPRNSRVVALSKPSELELGQWYFQRYLSNIPNPGEIVFFDRSWYNRAIVEPVMGFCSNDEYLLFMNQVNDFEKMLIDDGIIIIKLWFSISKEVQKSRFVSRLTNPLKTWKFSNVDLEGQKRWDLYSKYKTKMFDKTNTDIAPWKIIDSNNKLSARIESIKYVLSICDFKNKNSTLKENKLSLSIQDFIQIDKKQLKILNKSKSLINLLSRKNTSISKTIRYIKYERELKKLQVEMIRLQNWVFNENKKVIIVCEGRDAAGKGGAIRRAIQHLNPRKFRVVALPKPNELERSQWYFQRYVHHFPKDGEIVFFDRSWYNRAVVEPVNGFCTQSEYNTFMNHINSFEKMIIDNNIILLKFYYSISKDIQLKRFNEIKNSPLKKWKYTIVDSNAQKLWSKYSIYKDLMFKKTNPDFAKWNIIKADKKIYARIKTLELILKNIPYDKKTKIHSKEINF
;
A
#
# COMPACT_ATOMS: atom_id res chain seq x y z
N MET A 1 -8.86 -21.13 -29.40
CA MET A 1 -8.53 -19.74 -28.97
C MET A 1 -9.68 -18.83 -29.39
N LEU A 2 -9.87 -17.68 -28.73
CA LEU A 2 -10.90 -16.71 -29.12
C LEU A 2 -10.47 -15.97 -30.39
N SER A 3 -11.38 -15.83 -31.33
CA SER A 3 -11.24 -15.02 -32.56
C SER A 3 -11.44 -13.53 -32.29
N SER A 4 -11.15 -12.68 -33.28
CA SER A 4 -11.44 -11.25 -33.20
C SER A 4 -12.94 -10.98 -33.04
N ASN A 5 -13.79 -11.74 -33.74
CA ASN A 5 -15.24 -11.64 -33.63
C ASN A 5 -15.73 -11.97 -32.23
N ASP A 6 -15.20 -13.03 -31.61
CA ASP A 6 -15.53 -13.41 -30.23
C ASP A 6 -15.19 -12.29 -29.23
N LEU A 7 -14.03 -11.66 -29.42
CA LEU A 7 -13.58 -10.59 -28.53
C LEU A 7 -14.35 -9.30 -28.72
N ASN A 8 -14.81 -8.99 -29.94
CA ASN A 8 -15.65 -7.82 -30.20
C ASN A 8 -17.04 -7.94 -29.56
N LYS A 9 -17.50 -9.16 -29.21
CA LYS A 9 -18.74 -9.40 -28.47
C LYS A 9 -18.66 -9.14 -26.95
N PHE A 10 -17.52 -8.67 -26.42
CA PHE A 10 -17.33 -8.47 -24.97
C PHE A 10 -18.28 -7.43 -24.32
N TYR A 11 -18.92 -6.58 -25.11
CA TYR A 11 -19.82 -5.53 -24.63
C TYR A 11 -21.10 -6.09 -23.99
N ASN A 12 -21.57 -7.27 -24.46
CA ASN A 12 -22.56 -8.04 -23.72
C ASN A 12 -21.83 -9.04 -22.81
N ILE A 13 -21.80 -8.75 -21.51
CA ILE A 13 -21.08 -9.58 -20.53
C ILE A 13 -21.68 -10.99 -20.43
N SER A 14 -23.00 -11.14 -20.62
CA SER A 14 -23.67 -12.44 -20.57
C SER A 14 -23.24 -13.31 -21.76
N ASP A 15 -23.38 -12.77 -22.98
CA ASP A 15 -22.97 -13.47 -24.20
C ASP A 15 -21.48 -13.78 -24.19
N PHE A 16 -20.66 -12.83 -23.75
CA PHE A 16 -19.22 -13.04 -23.65
C PHE A 16 -18.87 -14.14 -22.65
N LYS A 17 -19.57 -14.25 -21.51
CA LYS A 17 -19.40 -15.38 -20.59
C LYS A 17 -19.75 -16.71 -21.24
N ASN A 18 -20.82 -16.78 -22.04
CA ASN A 18 -21.21 -17.99 -22.76
C ASN A 18 -20.15 -18.39 -23.79
N ILE A 19 -19.68 -17.45 -24.61
CA ILE A 19 -18.57 -17.67 -25.56
C ILE A 19 -17.32 -18.17 -24.84
N LEU A 20 -16.98 -17.61 -23.68
CA LEU A 20 -15.83 -18.06 -22.89
C LEU A 20 -16.04 -19.46 -22.31
N LYS A 21 -17.27 -19.84 -21.93
CA LYS A 21 -17.61 -21.16 -21.42
C LYS A 21 -17.47 -22.22 -22.51
N GLU A 22 -17.91 -21.92 -23.72
CA GLU A 22 -17.83 -22.82 -24.88
C GLU A 22 -16.38 -22.97 -25.40
N LYS A 23 -15.64 -21.86 -25.53
CA LYS A 23 -14.35 -21.85 -26.23
C LYS A 23 -13.11 -22.05 -25.34
N LEU A 24 -13.26 -22.10 -24.02
CA LEU A 24 -12.14 -22.30 -23.10
C LEU A 24 -12.28 -23.61 -22.32
N PRO A 25 -11.16 -24.26 -21.96
CA PRO A 25 -11.19 -25.38 -21.02
C PRO A 25 -11.86 -24.97 -19.70
N GLN A 26 -12.72 -25.82 -19.16
CA GLN A 26 -13.53 -25.56 -17.96
C GLN A 26 -12.70 -24.99 -16.79
N LYS A 27 -11.54 -25.59 -16.51
CA LYS A 27 -10.61 -25.12 -15.46
C LYS A 27 -10.12 -23.67 -15.69
N LYS A 28 -9.85 -23.28 -16.93
CA LYS A 28 -9.42 -21.91 -17.28
C LYS A 28 -10.60 -20.94 -17.17
N PHE A 29 -11.77 -21.32 -17.64
CA PHE A 29 -13.00 -20.54 -17.55
C PHE A 29 -13.36 -20.23 -16.09
N LEU A 30 -13.46 -21.25 -15.23
CA LEU A 30 -13.78 -21.08 -13.80
C LEU A 30 -12.77 -20.17 -13.09
N LYS A 31 -11.47 -20.31 -13.40
CA LYS A 31 -10.43 -19.44 -12.83
C LYS A 31 -10.58 -17.97 -13.24
N ILE A 32 -11.01 -17.70 -14.48
CA ILE A 32 -11.28 -16.35 -14.97
C ILE A 32 -12.51 -15.76 -14.27
N LEU A 33 -13.59 -16.54 -14.20
CA LEU A 33 -14.85 -16.14 -13.59
C LEU A 33 -14.67 -15.82 -12.09
N ASN A 34 -14.13 -16.77 -11.32
CA ASN A 34 -13.84 -16.60 -9.89
C ASN A 34 -12.97 -15.37 -9.63
N LYS A 35 -11.97 -15.12 -10.49
CA LYS A 35 -11.10 -13.95 -10.33
C LYS A 35 -11.81 -12.65 -10.67
N SER A 36 -12.73 -12.68 -11.63
CA SER A 36 -13.52 -11.52 -12.01
C SER A 36 -14.54 -11.16 -10.94
N ASP A 37 -15.24 -12.15 -10.39
CA ASP A 37 -16.23 -11.93 -9.33
C ASP A 37 -15.56 -11.46 -8.04
N TYR A 38 -14.41 -12.04 -7.67
CA TYR A 38 -13.56 -11.50 -6.61
C TYR A 38 -13.21 -10.02 -6.82
N ASN A 39 -12.85 -9.61 -8.05
CA ASN A 39 -12.47 -8.23 -8.32
C ASN A 39 -13.65 -7.27 -8.18
N LYS A 40 -14.88 -7.72 -8.45
CA LYS A 40 -16.10 -6.93 -8.22
C LYS A 40 -16.40 -6.83 -6.73
N GLN A 41 -16.42 -7.96 -6.02
CA GLN A 41 -16.75 -8.01 -4.60
C GLN A 41 -15.75 -7.23 -3.72
N ILE A 42 -14.45 -7.33 -4.01
CA ILE A 42 -13.43 -6.62 -3.23
C ILE A 42 -13.57 -5.09 -3.36
N ILE A 43 -14.06 -4.58 -4.49
CA ILE A 43 -14.29 -3.15 -4.69
C ILE A 43 -15.44 -2.65 -3.81
N THR A 44 -16.51 -3.44 -3.68
CA THR A 44 -17.62 -3.14 -2.77
C THR A 44 -17.14 -3.08 -1.33
N LEU A 45 -16.45 -4.12 -0.87
CA LEU A 45 -15.90 -4.19 0.49
C LEU A 45 -14.87 -3.08 0.77
N GLN A 46 -14.04 -2.72 -0.19
CA GLN A 46 -13.11 -1.60 -0.05
C GLN A 46 -13.82 -0.24 0.01
N SER A 47 -15.03 -0.13 -0.54
CA SER A 47 -15.86 1.08 -0.39
C SER A 47 -16.43 1.15 1.02
N GLU A 48 -16.87 0.03 1.57
CA GLU A 48 -17.29 -0.06 2.98
C GLU A 48 -16.14 0.22 3.94
N LEU A 49 -14.92 -0.25 3.67
CA LEU A 49 -13.73 0.10 4.46
C LEU A 49 -13.44 1.61 4.48
N VAL A 50 -13.72 2.33 3.39
CA VAL A 50 -13.60 3.80 3.36
C VAL A 50 -14.65 4.44 4.27
N LEU A 51 -15.88 3.92 4.28
CA LEU A 51 -16.93 4.41 5.18
C LEU A 51 -16.57 4.13 6.65
N LEU A 52 -16.07 2.92 6.93
CA LEU A 52 -15.55 2.55 8.25
C LEU A 52 -14.46 3.53 8.71
N GLN A 53 -13.47 3.84 7.86
CA GLN A 53 -12.41 4.76 8.23
C GLN A 53 -12.93 6.18 8.51
N ASN A 54 -13.92 6.66 7.76
CA ASN A 54 -14.55 7.95 8.03
C ASN A 54 -15.27 7.95 9.37
N TRP A 55 -16.05 6.90 9.67
CA TRP A 55 -16.73 6.75 10.97
C TRP A 55 -15.72 6.71 12.13
N ILE A 56 -14.63 5.95 11.99
CA ILE A 56 -13.55 5.89 12.99
C ILE A 56 -12.99 7.29 13.27
N LYS A 57 -12.72 8.05 12.21
CA LYS A 57 -12.22 9.42 12.32
C LYS A 57 -13.23 10.37 12.97
N GLU A 58 -14.48 10.36 12.53
CA GLU A 58 -15.54 11.24 13.03
C GLU A 58 -15.88 11.00 14.51
N ASN A 59 -15.73 9.76 14.97
CA ASN A 59 -16.03 9.35 16.34
C ASN A 59 -14.77 9.16 17.20
N ASN A 60 -13.60 9.61 16.72
CA ASN A 60 -12.30 9.49 17.40
C ASN A 60 -11.97 8.07 17.89
N LYS A 61 -12.48 7.03 17.21
CA LYS A 61 -12.23 5.64 17.58
C LYS A 61 -10.77 5.27 17.28
N ARG A 62 -10.26 4.31 18.05
CA ARG A 62 -8.89 3.78 17.92
C ARG A 62 -9.00 2.30 17.55
N VAL A 63 -8.53 1.92 16.36
CA VAL A 63 -8.72 0.54 15.87
C VAL A 63 -7.38 -0.13 15.59
N CYS A 64 -7.15 -1.27 16.22
CA CYS A 64 -5.97 -2.12 16.06
C CYS A 64 -6.38 -3.45 15.42
N ILE A 65 -5.81 -3.77 14.25
CA ILE A 65 -6.10 -5.03 13.54
C ILE A 65 -4.82 -5.85 13.44
N ILE A 66 -4.83 -7.00 14.09
CA ILE A 66 -3.70 -7.91 14.22
C ILE A 66 -3.81 -9.02 13.19
N PHE A 67 -2.79 -9.15 12.34
CA PHE A 67 -2.69 -10.24 11.37
C PHE A 67 -1.63 -11.22 11.81
N GLU A 68 -2.07 -12.35 12.34
CA GLU A 68 -1.24 -13.50 12.67
C GLU A 68 -1.56 -14.71 11.78
N GLY A 69 -0.74 -15.75 11.92
CA GLY A 69 -0.83 -16.97 11.14
C GLY A 69 0.53 -17.45 10.67
N ARG A 70 0.58 -18.64 10.08
CA ARG A 70 1.83 -19.23 9.59
C ARG A 70 2.47 -18.40 8.48
N ASP A 71 3.76 -18.62 8.25
CA ASP A 71 4.41 -18.06 7.08
C ASP A 71 3.77 -18.58 5.79
N ALA A 72 3.78 -17.74 4.78
CA ALA A 72 3.04 -17.94 3.52
C ALA A 72 1.50 -18.06 3.59
N ALA A 73 0.87 -17.87 4.75
CA ALA A 73 -0.60 -17.83 4.89
C ALA A 73 -1.26 -16.67 4.09
N GLY A 74 -0.55 -15.55 3.91
CA GLY A 74 -1.00 -14.49 2.98
C GLY A 74 -1.37 -13.16 3.63
N LYS A 75 -1.07 -13.00 4.93
CA LYS A 75 -1.22 -11.80 5.77
C LYS A 75 -0.95 -10.46 5.06
N GLY A 76 0.30 -10.18 4.69
CA GLY A 76 0.65 -8.95 3.96
C GLY A 76 -0.06 -8.78 2.60
N GLY A 77 -0.54 -9.86 1.99
CA GLY A 77 -1.39 -9.79 0.79
C GLY A 77 -2.84 -9.41 1.08
N ALA A 78 -3.34 -9.68 2.29
CA ALA A 78 -4.63 -9.25 2.80
C ALA A 78 -4.55 -7.79 3.28
N ILE A 79 -3.58 -7.43 4.12
CA ILE A 79 -3.35 -6.05 4.58
C ILE A 79 -3.29 -5.08 3.39
N LYS A 80 -2.57 -5.44 2.33
CA LYS A 80 -2.50 -4.63 1.10
C LYS A 80 -3.85 -4.34 0.45
N ARG A 81 -4.86 -5.21 0.62
CA ARG A 81 -6.23 -4.98 0.14
C ARG A 81 -7.04 -4.13 1.10
N PHE A 82 -6.85 -4.26 2.40
CA PHE A 82 -7.42 -3.34 3.37
C PHE A 82 -7.00 -1.90 3.07
N VAL A 83 -5.70 -1.64 3.03
CA VAL A 83 -5.16 -0.28 2.92
C VAL A 83 -5.18 0.31 1.50
N GLU A 84 -5.70 -0.42 0.50
CA GLU A 84 -5.55 -0.03 -0.91
C GLU A 84 -6.20 1.31 -1.25
N HIS A 85 -7.32 1.61 -0.58
CA HIS A 85 -8.18 2.77 -0.82
C HIS A 85 -8.37 3.66 0.42
N LEU A 86 -7.81 3.27 1.56
CA LEU A 86 -7.83 4.06 2.79
C LEU A 86 -6.95 5.31 2.67
N ASN A 87 -7.29 6.31 3.47
CA ASN A 87 -6.49 7.52 3.67
C ASN A 87 -5.25 7.19 4.52
N PRO A 88 -4.03 7.31 3.95
CA PRO A 88 -2.80 6.96 4.66
C PRO A 88 -2.49 7.90 5.85
N ARG A 89 -3.21 9.02 6.00
CA ARG A 89 -3.08 9.91 7.17
C ARG A 89 -3.78 9.38 8.43
N ASN A 90 -4.77 8.51 8.25
CA ASN A 90 -5.59 7.94 9.32
C ASN A 90 -5.51 6.41 9.31
N SER A 91 -4.49 5.87 8.64
CA SER A 91 -4.22 4.43 8.65
C SER A 91 -2.76 4.15 8.37
N ARG A 92 -2.16 3.23 9.11
CA ARG A 92 -0.79 2.78 8.86
C ARG A 92 -0.63 1.28 9.06
N VAL A 93 0.40 0.74 8.44
CA VAL A 93 0.82 -0.66 8.58
C VAL A 93 2.08 -0.69 9.43
N VAL A 94 2.05 -1.46 10.51
CA VAL A 94 3.20 -1.70 11.38
C VAL A 94 3.79 -3.06 11.01
N ALA A 95 5.06 -3.05 10.61
CA ALA A 95 5.82 -4.25 10.28
C ALA A 95 7.21 -4.14 10.91
N LEU A 96 7.30 -4.43 12.22
CA LEU A 96 8.54 -4.30 12.98
C LEU A 96 9.63 -5.27 12.48
N SER A 97 10.88 -4.83 12.57
CA SER A 97 12.07 -5.66 12.38
C SER A 97 12.40 -6.45 13.66
N LYS A 98 13.50 -7.22 13.61
CA LYS A 98 14.13 -7.78 14.82
C LYS A 98 14.31 -6.64 15.84
N PRO A 99 14.02 -6.87 17.14
CA PRO A 99 14.28 -5.88 18.17
C PRO A 99 15.78 -5.51 18.21
N SER A 100 16.05 -4.24 18.49
CA SER A 100 17.37 -3.71 18.84
C SER A 100 17.82 -4.21 20.22
N GLU A 101 19.11 -4.04 20.54
CA GLU A 101 19.64 -4.39 21.87
C GLU A 101 18.92 -3.66 23.00
N LEU A 102 18.60 -2.37 22.80
CA LEU A 102 17.79 -1.60 23.75
C LEU A 102 16.38 -2.18 23.90
N GLU A 103 15.71 -2.53 22.80
CA GLU A 103 14.37 -3.13 22.86
C GLU A 103 14.37 -4.52 23.52
N LEU A 104 15.48 -5.26 23.47
CA LEU A 104 15.63 -6.55 24.15
C LEU A 104 15.75 -6.40 25.67
N GLY A 105 16.32 -5.29 26.16
CA GLY A 105 16.39 -4.96 27.58
C GLY A 105 15.13 -4.26 28.13
N GLN A 106 14.16 -3.95 27.27
CA GLN A 106 12.90 -3.29 27.64
C GLN A 106 11.79 -4.30 27.90
N TRP A 107 10.71 -3.83 28.54
CA TRP A 107 9.50 -4.63 28.64
C TRP A 107 8.95 -4.98 27.25
N TYR A 108 8.61 -6.25 27.02
CA TYR A 108 8.30 -6.79 25.70
C TYR A 108 7.23 -6.00 24.93
N PHE A 109 6.19 -5.53 25.62
CA PHE A 109 5.09 -4.79 24.99
C PHE A 109 5.41 -3.33 24.65
N GLN A 110 6.46 -2.75 25.24
CA GLN A 110 6.81 -1.33 25.11
C GLN A 110 7.01 -0.91 23.64
N ARG A 111 7.70 -1.74 22.85
CA ARG A 111 7.90 -1.48 21.42
C ARG A 111 6.60 -1.45 20.61
N TYR A 112 5.57 -2.16 21.06
CA TYR A 112 4.26 -2.20 20.42
C TYR A 112 3.37 -1.04 20.87
N LEU A 113 3.50 -0.60 22.12
CA LEU A 113 2.77 0.55 22.67
C LEU A 113 3.00 1.83 21.87
N SER A 114 4.24 2.11 21.48
CA SER A 114 4.59 3.25 20.60
C SER A 114 3.93 3.19 19.22
N ASN A 115 3.29 2.06 18.88
CA ASN A 115 2.65 1.81 17.60
C ASN A 115 1.12 1.65 17.72
N ILE A 116 0.51 1.87 18.87
CA ILE A 116 -0.95 1.83 19.06
C ILE A 116 -1.65 2.99 18.31
N PRO A 117 -2.89 2.81 17.82
CA PRO A 117 -3.65 3.86 17.11
C PRO A 117 -3.91 5.11 17.95
N ASN A 118 -3.70 6.27 17.34
CA ASN A 118 -4.20 7.56 17.84
C ASN A 118 -5.72 7.70 17.61
N PRO A 119 -6.39 8.68 18.25
CA PRO A 119 -7.79 8.98 17.98
C PRO A 119 -8.06 9.17 16.47
N GLY A 120 -9.03 8.42 15.94
CA GLY A 120 -9.39 8.44 14.52
C GLY A 120 -8.42 7.70 13.60
N GLU A 121 -7.60 6.79 14.13
CA GLU A 121 -6.60 6.01 13.39
C GLU A 121 -6.92 4.50 13.37
N ILE A 122 -6.59 3.86 12.23
CA ILE A 122 -6.57 2.41 12.09
C ILE A 122 -5.12 1.92 11.94
N VAL A 123 -4.67 1.02 12.80
CA VAL A 123 -3.33 0.42 12.71
C VAL A 123 -3.44 -1.06 12.36
N PHE A 124 -2.74 -1.47 11.30
CA PHE A 124 -2.66 -2.86 10.84
C PHE A 124 -1.30 -3.45 11.23
N PHE A 125 -1.25 -4.45 12.11
CA PHE A 125 -0.02 -5.14 12.47
C PHE A 125 0.24 -6.35 11.54
N ASP A 126 1.31 -6.29 10.73
CA ASP A 126 1.84 -7.45 9.97
C ASP A 126 2.82 -8.20 10.86
N ARG A 127 2.29 -9.12 11.68
CA ARG A 127 2.89 -9.65 12.91
C ARG A 127 2.88 -8.63 14.05
N SER A 128 2.67 -9.12 15.27
CA SER A 128 2.41 -8.34 16.47
C SER A 128 3.21 -8.88 17.68
N TRP A 129 2.75 -8.60 18.90
CA TRP A 129 3.27 -9.17 20.14
C TRP A 129 3.09 -10.69 20.21
N TYR A 130 2.19 -11.27 19.40
CA TYR A 130 2.00 -12.72 19.33
C TYR A 130 3.16 -13.50 18.70
N ASN A 131 4.21 -12.85 18.21
CA ASN A 131 5.44 -13.56 17.86
C ASN A 131 6.00 -14.33 19.07
N ARG A 132 5.93 -13.76 20.29
CA ARG A 132 6.37 -14.42 21.53
C ARG A 132 5.54 -15.64 21.89
N ALA A 133 4.28 -15.69 21.48
CA ALA A 133 3.41 -16.84 21.75
C ALA A 133 3.75 -18.08 20.89
N ILE A 134 4.38 -17.88 19.73
CA ILE A 134 4.55 -18.96 18.74
C ILE A 134 5.93 -18.98 18.11
N VAL A 135 6.29 -17.93 17.37
CA VAL A 135 7.51 -17.95 16.53
C VAL A 135 8.75 -18.03 17.40
N GLU A 136 8.82 -17.20 18.44
CA GLU A 136 9.99 -17.08 19.30
C GLU A 136 10.29 -18.37 20.09
N PRO A 137 9.34 -19.02 20.79
CA PRO A 137 9.63 -20.26 21.50
C PRO A 137 9.89 -21.44 20.56
N VAL A 138 9.26 -21.49 19.37
CA VAL A 138 9.53 -22.56 18.39
C VAL A 138 10.93 -22.44 17.78
N MET A 139 11.41 -21.21 17.61
CA MET A 139 12.71 -20.92 16.98
C MET A 139 13.85 -20.73 17.99
N GLY A 140 13.56 -20.72 19.29
CA GLY A 140 14.55 -20.44 20.33
C GLY A 140 15.00 -18.99 20.39
N PHE A 141 14.11 -18.04 20.03
CA PHE A 141 14.38 -16.60 20.12
C PHE A 141 13.95 -15.99 21.46
N CYS A 142 13.40 -16.82 22.37
CA CYS A 142 13.14 -16.46 23.75
C CYS A 142 13.39 -17.67 24.66
N SER A 143 13.68 -17.38 25.92
CA SER A 143 13.67 -18.35 27.01
C SER A 143 12.25 -18.83 27.33
N ASN A 144 12.14 -19.92 28.09
CA ASN A 144 10.85 -20.42 28.58
C ASN A 144 10.20 -19.42 29.55
N ASP A 145 10.98 -18.75 30.39
CA ASP A 145 10.46 -17.79 31.37
C ASP A 145 9.87 -16.56 30.67
N GLU A 146 10.54 -16.04 29.64
CA GLU A 146 9.98 -14.95 28.83
C GLU A 146 8.69 -15.35 28.11
N TYR A 147 8.61 -16.60 27.62
CA TYR A 147 7.39 -17.14 27.00
C TYR A 147 6.23 -17.21 28.02
N LEU A 148 6.48 -17.78 29.20
CA LEU A 148 5.48 -17.91 30.25
C LEU A 148 5.02 -16.54 30.76
N LEU A 149 5.96 -15.60 30.95
CA LEU A 149 5.67 -14.23 31.33
C LEU A 149 4.75 -13.55 30.31
N PHE A 150 5.08 -13.63 29.02
CA PHE A 150 4.21 -13.11 27.95
C PHE A 150 2.83 -13.74 27.98
N MET A 151 2.75 -15.07 28.08
CA MET A 151 1.48 -15.78 28.11
C MET A 151 0.63 -15.40 29.32
N ASN A 152 1.25 -15.03 30.45
CA ASN A 152 0.54 -14.54 31.63
C ASN A 152 0.06 -13.09 31.47
N GLN A 153 0.84 -12.22 30.82
CA GLN A 153 0.53 -10.79 30.71
C GLN A 153 -0.36 -10.41 29.53
N VAL A 154 -0.38 -11.19 28.45
CA VAL A 154 -0.98 -10.76 27.16
C VAL A 154 -2.46 -10.42 27.25
N ASN A 155 -3.24 -11.18 28.03
CA ASN A 155 -4.67 -10.92 28.17
C ASN A 155 -4.94 -9.64 28.97
N ASP A 156 -4.17 -9.40 30.04
CA ASP A 156 -4.27 -8.17 30.83
C ASP A 156 -3.84 -6.96 30.01
N PHE A 157 -2.76 -7.10 29.23
CA PHE A 157 -2.33 -6.08 28.29
C PHE A 157 -3.43 -5.73 27.27
N GLU A 158 -4.06 -6.73 26.66
CA GLU A 158 -5.17 -6.50 25.72
C GLU A 158 -6.38 -5.87 26.42
N LYS A 159 -6.72 -6.32 27.62
CA LYS A 159 -7.79 -5.76 28.43
C LYS A 159 -7.54 -4.29 28.75
N MET A 160 -6.33 -3.91 29.18
CA MET A 160 -5.97 -2.52 29.43
C MET A 160 -6.17 -1.63 28.19
N LEU A 161 -5.78 -2.12 27.01
CA LEU A 161 -6.00 -1.39 25.75
C LEU A 161 -7.50 -1.26 25.41
N ILE A 162 -8.28 -2.31 25.63
CA ILE A 162 -9.72 -2.33 25.36
C ILE A 162 -10.48 -1.43 26.33
N ASP A 163 -10.12 -1.45 27.62
CA ASP A 163 -10.69 -0.61 28.67
C ASP A 163 -10.41 0.87 28.40
N ASP A 164 -9.23 1.20 27.83
CA ASP A 164 -8.91 2.54 27.30
C ASP A 164 -9.71 2.88 26.02
N GLY A 165 -10.44 1.94 25.42
CA GLY A 165 -11.31 2.16 24.26
C GLY A 165 -10.66 1.88 22.91
N ILE A 166 -9.61 1.07 22.88
CA ILE A 166 -9.03 0.54 21.64
C ILE A 166 -9.83 -0.70 21.19
N ILE A 167 -10.33 -0.66 19.96
CA ILE A 167 -10.98 -1.82 19.34
C ILE A 167 -9.88 -2.74 18.80
N ILE A 168 -9.68 -3.89 19.43
CA ILE A 168 -8.73 -4.91 19.00
C ILE A 168 -9.43 -5.98 18.16
N ILE A 169 -8.93 -6.22 16.94
CA ILE A 169 -9.43 -7.28 16.06
C ILE A 169 -8.29 -8.26 15.74
N LYS A 170 -8.43 -9.51 16.17
CA LYS A 170 -7.39 -10.54 16.00
C LYS A 170 -7.74 -11.52 14.89
N LEU A 171 -6.91 -11.58 13.85
CA LEU A 171 -7.10 -12.44 12.67
C LEU A 171 -5.99 -13.49 12.57
N TRP A 172 -6.35 -14.76 12.59
CA TRP A 172 -5.43 -15.87 12.35
C TRP A 172 -5.61 -16.46 10.96
N PHE A 173 -4.63 -16.29 10.08
CA PHE A 173 -4.63 -16.89 8.75
C PHE A 173 -4.13 -18.33 8.81
N SER A 174 -5.06 -19.28 8.68
CA SER A 174 -4.79 -20.72 8.67
C SER A 174 -4.44 -21.22 7.27
N ILE A 175 -3.47 -22.12 7.15
CA ILE A 175 -3.00 -22.69 5.87
C ILE A 175 -2.60 -24.15 6.10
N SER A 176 -2.80 -25.01 5.10
CA SER A 176 -2.30 -26.38 5.15
C SER A 176 -0.78 -26.45 4.86
N LYS A 177 -0.12 -27.53 5.29
CA LYS A 177 1.33 -27.74 5.11
C LYS A 177 1.70 -27.83 3.62
N GLU A 178 0.84 -28.46 2.82
CA GLU A 178 1.01 -28.66 1.38
C GLU A 178 0.87 -27.33 0.64
N VAL A 179 -0.16 -26.54 0.97
CA VAL A 179 -0.39 -25.22 0.37
C VAL A 179 0.73 -24.25 0.78
N GLN A 180 1.26 -24.37 1.99
CA GLN A 180 2.42 -23.60 2.42
C GLN A 180 3.65 -23.93 1.57
N LYS A 181 4.01 -25.21 1.43
CA LYS A 181 5.13 -25.68 0.60
C LYS A 181 5.00 -25.19 -0.85
N SER A 182 3.83 -25.38 -1.47
CA SER A 182 3.54 -24.89 -2.82
C SER A 182 3.74 -23.38 -2.97
N ARG A 183 3.39 -22.60 -1.94
CA ARG A 183 3.58 -21.14 -1.93
C ARG A 183 5.04 -20.73 -1.78
N PHE A 184 5.86 -21.48 -1.06
CA PHE A 184 7.30 -21.23 -0.99
C PHE A 184 7.96 -21.47 -2.35
N VAL A 185 7.66 -22.60 -3.01
CA VAL A 185 8.12 -22.87 -4.39
C VAL A 185 7.68 -21.76 -5.36
N SER A 186 6.42 -21.31 -5.25
CA SER A 186 5.92 -20.19 -6.07
C SER A 186 6.57 -18.82 -5.77
N ARG A 187 7.14 -18.63 -4.58
CA ARG A 187 7.88 -17.40 -4.21
C ARG A 187 9.30 -17.43 -4.78
N LEU A 188 9.99 -18.58 -4.67
CA LEU A 188 11.33 -18.78 -5.20
C LEU A 188 11.39 -18.53 -6.72
N THR A 189 10.39 -19.04 -7.45
CA THR A 189 10.27 -18.86 -8.91
C THR A 189 9.81 -17.46 -9.35
N ASN A 190 9.55 -16.52 -8.42
CA ASN A 190 9.00 -15.20 -8.74
C ASN A 190 9.89 -14.07 -8.23
N PRO A 191 10.60 -13.35 -9.12
CA PRO A 191 11.58 -12.33 -8.71
C PRO A 191 10.97 -11.18 -7.89
N LEU A 192 9.65 -10.93 -8.00
CA LEU A 192 8.95 -9.91 -7.22
C LEU A 192 8.59 -10.35 -5.79
N LYS A 193 8.90 -11.59 -5.41
CA LYS A 193 8.46 -12.19 -4.14
C LYS A 193 9.53 -12.98 -3.43
N THR A 194 10.67 -13.24 -4.04
CA THR A 194 11.68 -14.11 -3.45
C THR A 194 12.24 -13.57 -2.14
N TRP A 195 12.32 -12.25 -1.96
CA TRP A 195 12.67 -11.64 -0.66
C TRP A 195 11.72 -12.03 0.49
N LYS A 196 10.51 -12.54 0.18
CA LYS A 196 9.53 -13.03 1.17
C LYS A 196 9.85 -14.43 1.68
N PHE A 197 11.06 -14.92 1.45
CA PHE A 197 11.48 -16.25 1.83
C PHE A 197 12.84 -16.15 2.52
N SER A 198 12.97 -16.89 3.62
CA SER A 198 14.11 -16.88 4.53
C SER A 198 14.35 -18.30 5.05
N ASN A 199 15.52 -18.56 5.62
CA ASN A 199 15.83 -19.87 6.21
C ASN A 199 14.87 -20.24 7.36
N VAL A 200 14.39 -19.23 8.09
CA VAL A 200 13.37 -19.39 9.14
C VAL A 200 12.07 -19.97 8.58
N ASP A 201 11.68 -19.58 7.36
CA ASP A 201 10.48 -20.13 6.71
C ASP A 201 10.62 -21.64 6.42
N LEU A 202 11.83 -22.10 6.08
CA LEU A 202 12.12 -23.52 5.80
C LEU A 202 12.11 -24.36 7.08
N GLU A 203 12.77 -23.87 8.13
CA GLU A 203 12.72 -24.48 9.46
C GLU A 203 11.28 -24.52 10.01
N GLY A 204 10.47 -23.51 9.72
CA GLY A 204 9.05 -23.49 10.10
C GLY A 204 8.22 -24.61 9.48
N GLN A 205 8.63 -25.13 8.32
CA GLN A 205 7.97 -26.26 7.67
C GLN A 205 8.38 -27.61 8.29
N LYS A 206 9.65 -27.73 8.72
CA LYS A 206 10.14 -28.90 9.47
C LYS A 206 9.50 -28.99 10.86
N ARG A 207 9.46 -27.87 11.58
CA ARG A 207 8.89 -27.76 12.94
C ARG A 207 7.35 -27.61 12.96
N TRP A 208 6.66 -28.14 11.95
CA TRP A 208 5.22 -27.91 11.75
C TRP A 208 4.38 -28.24 12.99
N ASP A 209 4.64 -29.38 13.62
CA ASP A 209 3.87 -29.89 14.75
C ASP A 209 4.16 -29.09 16.03
N LEU A 210 5.40 -28.67 16.22
CA LEU A 210 5.77 -27.78 17.33
C LEU A 210 5.08 -26.41 17.21
N TYR A 211 5.05 -25.84 15.99
CA TYR A 211 4.24 -24.65 15.70
C TYR A 211 2.76 -24.88 16.00
N SER A 212 2.21 -26.06 15.68
CA SER A 212 0.82 -26.38 15.96
C SER A 212 0.55 -26.44 17.46
N LYS A 213 1.46 -27.03 18.25
CA LYS A 213 1.39 -27.10 19.71
C LYS A 213 1.35 -25.71 20.35
N TYR A 214 2.31 -24.84 20.02
CA TYR A 214 2.33 -23.47 20.56
C TYR A 214 1.14 -22.62 20.08
N LYS A 215 0.70 -22.83 18.83
CA LYS A 215 -0.53 -22.21 18.32
C LYS A 215 -1.73 -22.61 19.18
N THR A 216 -1.95 -23.90 19.45
CA THR A 216 -3.06 -24.37 20.28
C THR A 216 -2.99 -23.73 21.67
N LYS A 217 -1.84 -23.78 22.35
CA LYS A 217 -1.63 -23.11 23.64
C LYS A 217 -1.95 -21.61 23.61
N MET A 218 -1.57 -20.91 22.55
CA MET A 218 -1.89 -19.50 22.37
C MET A 218 -3.41 -19.30 22.26
N PHE A 219 -4.11 -20.09 21.42
CA PHE A 219 -5.56 -19.98 21.28
C PHE A 219 -6.29 -20.27 22.60
N ASP A 220 -5.93 -21.36 23.26
CA ASP A 220 -6.59 -21.79 24.51
C ASP A 220 -6.54 -20.68 25.57
N LYS A 221 -5.43 -19.93 25.62
CA LYS A 221 -5.27 -18.85 26.61
C LYS A 221 -5.81 -17.50 26.14
N THR A 222 -5.74 -17.19 24.84
CA THR A 222 -5.92 -15.80 24.35
C THR A 222 -7.16 -15.61 23.46
N ASN A 223 -7.94 -16.66 23.20
CA ASN A 223 -9.25 -16.55 22.58
C ASN A 223 -10.30 -16.23 23.65
N THR A 224 -10.37 -14.97 24.05
CA THR A 224 -11.28 -14.49 25.09
C THR A 224 -12.53 -13.84 24.49
N ASP A 225 -13.57 -13.64 25.31
CA ASP A 225 -14.81 -13.01 24.84
C ASP A 225 -14.62 -11.53 24.46
N ILE A 226 -13.77 -10.81 25.21
CA ILE A 226 -13.46 -9.40 24.95
C ILE A 226 -12.52 -9.20 23.75
N ALA A 227 -11.71 -10.21 23.42
CA ALA A 227 -10.76 -10.19 22.31
C ALA A 227 -10.70 -11.57 21.65
N PRO A 228 -11.70 -11.96 20.86
CA PRO A 228 -11.72 -13.27 20.22
C PRO A 228 -10.78 -13.33 19.02
N TRP A 229 -10.33 -14.53 18.70
CA TRP A 229 -9.61 -14.80 17.46
C TRP A 229 -10.55 -15.22 16.35
N LYS A 230 -10.47 -14.54 15.20
CA LYS A 230 -11.09 -15.03 13.97
C LYS A 230 -10.09 -15.85 13.15
N ILE A 231 -10.38 -17.14 13.02
CA ILE A 231 -9.67 -18.02 12.08
C ILE A 231 -10.18 -17.74 10.66
N ILE A 232 -9.24 -17.50 9.75
CA ILE A 232 -9.48 -17.26 8.32
C ILE A 232 -8.83 -18.41 7.53
N ASP A 233 -9.61 -19.17 6.77
CA ASP A 233 -9.04 -20.18 5.86
C ASP A 233 -8.32 -19.47 4.71
N SER A 234 -6.99 -19.51 4.79
CA SER A 234 -6.12 -18.83 3.85
C SER A 234 -5.69 -19.69 2.67
N ASN A 235 -6.09 -20.97 2.58
CA ASN A 235 -5.74 -21.86 1.46
C ASN A 235 -6.14 -21.23 0.11
N ASN A 236 -7.33 -20.63 0.06
CA ASN A 236 -7.73 -19.72 -1.01
C ASN A 236 -7.48 -18.24 -0.64
N LYS A 237 -6.45 -17.65 -1.25
CA LYS A 237 -6.08 -16.23 -1.01
C LYS A 237 -7.16 -15.22 -1.37
N LEU A 238 -8.10 -15.55 -2.26
CA LEU A 238 -9.16 -14.63 -2.66
C LEU A 238 -10.25 -14.62 -1.60
N SER A 239 -10.72 -15.80 -1.20
CA SER A 239 -11.73 -15.98 -0.16
C SER A 239 -11.28 -15.41 1.17
N ALA A 240 -10.05 -15.72 1.61
CA ALA A 240 -9.48 -15.21 2.87
C ALA A 240 -9.48 -13.67 2.97
N ARG A 241 -9.27 -12.98 1.85
CA ARG A 241 -9.30 -11.52 1.82
C ARG A 241 -10.70 -10.96 1.95
N ILE A 242 -11.67 -11.62 1.32
CA ILE A 242 -13.08 -11.24 1.42
C ILE A 242 -13.56 -11.49 2.85
N GLU A 243 -13.29 -12.68 3.38
CA GLU A 243 -13.70 -13.09 4.73
C GLU A 243 -13.11 -12.17 5.80
N SER A 244 -11.80 -11.91 5.76
CA SER A 244 -11.16 -11.02 6.72
C SER A 244 -11.74 -9.61 6.70
N ILE A 245 -12.00 -9.04 5.51
CA ILE A 245 -12.60 -7.70 5.41
C ILE A 245 -14.04 -7.71 5.92
N LYS A 246 -14.85 -8.71 5.53
CA LYS A 246 -16.23 -8.85 6.01
C LYS A 246 -16.29 -8.94 7.54
N TYR A 247 -15.41 -9.72 8.14
CA TYR A 247 -15.35 -9.86 9.59
C TYR A 247 -14.95 -8.54 10.28
N VAL A 248 -13.93 -7.84 9.79
CA VAL A 248 -13.57 -6.52 10.34
C VAL A 248 -14.74 -5.54 10.25
N LEU A 249 -15.45 -5.53 9.11
CA LEU A 249 -16.62 -4.68 8.92
C LEU A 249 -17.79 -5.04 9.84
N SER A 250 -17.97 -6.32 10.19
CA SER A 250 -19.04 -6.77 11.08
C SER A 250 -18.80 -6.46 12.56
N ILE A 251 -17.55 -6.23 12.97
CA ILE A 251 -17.22 -5.89 14.37
C ILE A 251 -17.52 -4.41 14.68
N CYS A 252 -17.54 -3.54 13.67
CA CYS A 252 -17.73 -2.11 13.88
C CYS A 252 -19.18 -1.71 13.56
N ASP A 253 -19.88 -1.12 14.54
CA ASP A 253 -21.26 -0.63 14.39
C ASP A 253 -21.36 0.70 13.61
N PHE A 254 -20.67 0.81 12.48
CA PHE A 254 -20.84 1.95 11.60
C PHE A 254 -22.12 1.73 10.76
N LYS A 255 -23.24 2.29 11.22
CA LYS A 255 -24.53 2.21 10.50
C LYS A 255 -24.34 2.75 9.08
N ASN A 256 -24.42 1.86 8.10
CA ASN A 256 -24.35 2.21 6.68
C ASN A 256 -25.67 2.86 6.26
N LYS A 257 -25.86 4.14 6.59
CA LYS A 257 -27.13 4.86 6.34
C LYS A 257 -27.46 5.07 4.86
N ASN A 258 -26.66 4.58 3.90
CA ASN A 258 -26.97 4.65 2.47
C ASN A 258 -26.17 3.60 1.67
N SER A 259 -26.65 2.36 1.61
CA SER A 259 -26.08 1.33 0.73
C SER A 259 -26.96 0.99 -0.48
N THR A 260 -27.71 1.96 -1.01
CA THR A 260 -28.11 1.90 -2.42
C THR A 260 -27.04 2.58 -3.24
N LEU A 261 -26.03 1.80 -3.67
CA LEU A 261 -25.19 2.20 -4.80
C LEU A 261 -26.13 2.38 -6.00
N LYS A 262 -26.56 3.61 -6.27
CA LYS A 262 -27.29 3.93 -7.50
C LYS A 262 -26.44 3.42 -8.67
N GLU A 263 -26.97 2.40 -9.35
CA GLU A 263 -26.39 1.91 -10.59
C GLU A 263 -26.52 3.02 -11.63
N ASN A 264 -25.48 3.82 -11.79
CA ASN A 264 -25.39 4.67 -12.96
C ASN A 264 -25.25 3.75 -14.18
N LYS A 265 -26.37 3.47 -14.84
CA LYS A 265 -26.44 3.00 -16.23
C LYS A 265 -25.83 4.10 -17.10
N LEU A 266 -24.53 4.01 -17.33
CA LEU A 266 -23.89 4.74 -18.42
C LEU A 266 -24.15 3.95 -19.70
N SER A 267 -24.89 4.57 -20.61
CA SER A 267 -25.02 4.14 -22.00
C SER A 267 -23.62 4.08 -22.64
N LEU A 268 -23.33 2.94 -23.28
CA LEU A 268 -22.14 2.81 -24.12
C LEU A 268 -22.42 3.52 -25.45
N SER A 269 -21.63 4.56 -25.74
CA SER A 269 -21.62 5.23 -27.04
C SER A 269 -20.75 4.45 -28.05
N ILE A 270 -21.37 4.14 -29.19
CA ILE A 270 -20.86 3.82 -30.55
C ILE A 270 -19.88 2.63 -30.68
N GLN A 271 -20.33 1.66 -31.49
CA GLN A 271 -19.70 0.39 -31.82
C GLN A 271 -18.69 0.56 -32.95
N ASP A 272 -17.42 0.75 -32.62
CA ASP A 272 -16.35 0.56 -33.59
C ASP A 272 -15.88 -0.90 -33.54
N PHE A 273 -16.08 -1.63 -34.63
CA PHE A 273 -15.44 -2.92 -34.82
C PHE A 273 -13.92 -2.70 -34.92
N ILE A 274 -13.19 -3.03 -33.86
CA ILE A 274 -11.75 -2.81 -33.83
C ILE A 274 -11.10 -3.95 -34.64
N GLN A 275 -10.32 -3.58 -35.66
CA GLN A 275 -9.44 -4.53 -36.35
C GLN A 275 -8.30 -4.94 -35.39
N ILE A 276 -8.30 -6.21 -34.98
CA ILE A 276 -7.34 -6.76 -34.02
C ILE A 276 -6.25 -7.51 -34.78
N ASP A 277 -5.02 -7.02 -34.72
CA ASP A 277 -3.87 -7.71 -35.31
C ASP A 277 -3.52 -9.02 -34.56
N LYS A 278 -2.72 -9.90 -35.17
CA LYS A 278 -2.32 -11.20 -34.58
C LYS A 278 -1.61 -11.05 -33.22
N LYS A 279 -0.79 -10.01 -33.02
CA LYS A 279 -0.07 -9.77 -31.75
C LYS A 279 -1.03 -9.32 -30.65
N GLN A 280 -1.99 -8.46 -30.96
CA GLN A 280 -3.05 -8.01 -30.06
C GLN A 280 -3.99 -9.15 -29.69
N LEU A 281 -4.35 -10.01 -30.65
CA LEU A 281 -5.17 -11.20 -30.42
C LEU A 281 -4.52 -12.13 -29.38
N LYS A 282 -3.20 -12.36 -29.51
CA LYS A 282 -2.42 -13.14 -28.54
C LYS A 282 -2.38 -12.51 -27.15
N ILE A 283 -2.38 -11.18 -27.06
CA ILE A 283 -2.46 -10.46 -25.78
C ILE A 283 -3.85 -10.64 -25.16
N LEU A 284 -4.91 -10.46 -25.94
CA LEU A 284 -6.30 -10.52 -25.46
C LEU A 284 -6.72 -11.92 -25.03
N ASN A 285 -6.17 -12.97 -25.64
CA ASN A 285 -6.43 -14.37 -25.26
C ASN A 285 -5.78 -14.80 -23.93
N LYS A 286 -4.94 -13.95 -23.31
CA LYS A 286 -4.37 -14.21 -21.98
C LYS A 286 -5.44 -14.06 -20.91
N SER A 287 -5.44 -14.93 -19.90
CA SER A 287 -6.42 -14.89 -18.79
C SER A 287 -6.50 -13.52 -18.12
N LYS A 288 -5.38 -12.81 -17.96
CA LYS A 288 -5.35 -11.45 -17.37
C LYS A 288 -6.16 -10.43 -18.18
N SER A 289 -6.16 -10.56 -19.50
CA SER A 289 -6.91 -9.69 -20.41
C SER A 289 -8.41 -9.99 -20.33
N LEU A 290 -8.79 -11.27 -20.38
CA LEU A 290 -10.17 -11.73 -20.24
C LEU A 290 -10.79 -11.33 -18.90
N ILE A 291 -10.02 -11.49 -17.81
CA ILE A 291 -10.42 -10.98 -16.49
C ILE A 291 -10.61 -9.45 -16.53
N ASN A 292 -9.74 -8.71 -17.22
CA ASN A 292 -9.87 -7.25 -17.30
C ASN A 292 -11.16 -6.83 -18.02
N LEU A 293 -11.49 -7.50 -19.13
CA LEU A 293 -12.71 -7.29 -19.91
C LEU A 293 -13.96 -7.56 -19.05
N LEU A 294 -13.99 -8.66 -18.29
CA LEU A 294 -15.13 -9.03 -17.45
C LEU A 294 -15.29 -8.21 -16.15
N SER A 295 -14.19 -7.71 -15.59
CA SER A 295 -14.21 -7.08 -14.25
C SER A 295 -14.44 -5.57 -14.27
N ARG A 296 -14.21 -4.86 -15.39
CA ARG A 296 -14.18 -3.39 -15.41
C ARG A 296 -15.32 -2.80 -16.24
N LYS A 297 -16.25 -2.10 -15.57
CA LYS A 297 -17.45 -1.48 -16.17
C LYS A 297 -17.15 -0.58 -17.40
N ASN A 298 -16.04 0.18 -17.41
CA ASN A 298 -15.75 1.17 -18.49
C ASN A 298 -14.48 0.82 -19.32
N THR A 299 -14.21 -0.47 -19.51
CA THR A 299 -13.05 -0.93 -20.28
C THR A 299 -13.37 -1.07 -21.77
N SER A 300 -12.33 -1.06 -22.60
CA SER A 300 -12.39 -1.36 -24.02
C SER A 300 -11.26 -2.31 -24.39
N ILE A 301 -11.30 -2.90 -25.59
CA ILE A 301 -10.20 -3.74 -26.11
C ILE A 301 -8.88 -2.94 -26.12
N SER A 302 -8.90 -1.72 -26.66
CA SER A 302 -7.73 -0.84 -26.71
C SER A 302 -7.21 -0.47 -25.31
N LYS A 303 -8.09 -0.13 -24.36
CA LYS A 303 -7.72 0.12 -22.96
C LYS A 303 -7.12 -1.12 -22.29
N THR A 304 -7.65 -2.31 -22.59
CA THR A 304 -7.18 -3.59 -22.05
C THR A 304 -5.77 -3.88 -22.56
N ILE A 305 -5.52 -3.77 -23.87
CA ILE A 305 -4.19 -3.96 -24.44
C ILE A 305 -3.18 -3.00 -23.81
N ARG A 306 -3.51 -1.70 -23.73
CA ARG A 306 -2.66 -0.69 -23.08
C ARG A 306 -2.36 -1.05 -21.62
N TYR A 307 -3.37 -1.47 -20.86
CA TYR A 307 -3.21 -1.89 -19.47
C TYR A 307 -2.28 -3.11 -19.32
N ILE A 308 -2.42 -4.11 -20.19
CA ILE A 308 -1.58 -5.32 -20.14
C ILE A 308 -0.13 -5.02 -20.52
N LYS A 309 0.10 -4.17 -21.53
CA LYS A 309 1.44 -3.67 -21.89
C LYS A 309 2.08 -2.92 -20.72
N TYR A 310 1.34 -1.98 -20.11
CA TYR A 310 1.78 -1.25 -18.91
C TYR A 310 2.16 -2.19 -17.76
N GLU A 311 1.35 -3.19 -17.45
CA GLU A 311 1.62 -4.12 -16.36
C GLU A 311 2.88 -4.97 -16.59
N ARG A 312 3.20 -5.27 -17.86
CA ARG A 312 4.43 -5.97 -18.23
C ARG A 312 5.66 -5.09 -17.99
N GLU A 313 5.64 -3.85 -18.45
CA GLU A 313 6.76 -2.92 -18.27
C GLU A 313 6.94 -2.53 -16.80
N LEU A 314 5.84 -2.28 -16.07
CA LEU A 314 5.87 -2.05 -14.64
C LEU A 314 6.54 -3.21 -13.88
N LYS A 315 6.26 -4.46 -14.26
CA LYS A 315 6.86 -5.63 -13.62
C LYS A 315 8.39 -5.61 -13.74
N LYS A 316 8.94 -5.23 -14.90
CA LYS A 316 10.40 -5.15 -15.09
C LYS A 316 11.02 -4.10 -14.17
N LEU A 317 10.44 -2.90 -14.15
CA LEU A 317 10.92 -1.81 -13.29
C LEU A 317 10.80 -2.17 -11.81
N GLN A 318 9.74 -2.88 -11.40
CA GLN A 318 9.58 -3.33 -10.02
C GLN A 318 10.61 -4.39 -9.60
N VAL A 319 11.14 -5.19 -10.54
CA VAL A 319 12.26 -6.09 -10.25
C VAL A 319 13.52 -5.27 -9.96
N GLU A 320 13.81 -4.26 -10.78
CA GLU A 320 14.93 -3.35 -10.55
C GLU A 320 14.79 -2.55 -9.26
N MET A 321 13.58 -2.11 -8.91
CA MET A 321 13.32 -1.44 -7.62
C MET A 321 13.67 -2.34 -6.41
N ILE A 322 13.51 -3.66 -6.52
CA ILE A 322 13.92 -4.60 -5.46
C ILE A 322 15.44 -4.66 -5.38
N ARG A 323 16.16 -4.69 -6.52
CA ARG A 323 17.63 -4.61 -6.52
C ARG A 323 18.11 -3.34 -5.86
N LEU A 324 17.53 -2.20 -6.23
CA LEU A 324 17.84 -0.91 -5.63
C LEU A 324 17.61 -0.94 -4.11
N GLN A 325 16.48 -1.46 -3.63
CA GLN A 325 16.22 -1.55 -2.19
C GLN A 325 17.23 -2.45 -1.47
N ASN A 326 17.61 -3.57 -2.08
CA ASN A 326 18.63 -4.46 -1.50
C ASN A 326 19.98 -3.77 -1.44
N TRP A 327 20.37 -3.02 -2.49
CA TRP A 327 21.62 -2.26 -2.51
C TRP A 327 21.62 -1.17 -1.43
N VAL A 328 20.52 -0.41 -1.32
CA VAL A 328 20.36 0.61 -0.26
C VAL A 328 20.59 -0.02 1.11
N PHE A 329 19.98 -1.18 1.36
CA PHE A 329 20.10 -1.90 2.62
C PHE A 329 21.50 -2.46 2.87
N ASN A 330 22.11 -3.12 1.89
CA ASN A 330 23.41 -3.79 2.05
C ASN A 330 24.55 -2.77 2.24
N GLU A 331 24.46 -1.63 1.55
CA GLU A 331 25.47 -0.58 1.56
C GLU A 331 25.14 0.55 2.57
N ASN A 332 24.17 0.32 3.48
CA ASN A 332 23.72 1.26 4.50
C ASN A 332 23.40 2.67 3.96
N LYS A 333 22.89 2.76 2.72
CA LYS A 333 22.52 4.04 2.11
C LYS A 333 21.22 4.56 2.73
N LYS A 334 21.07 5.89 2.68
CA LYS A 334 19.87 6.61 3.12
C LYS A 334 19.24 7.29 1.92
N VAL A 335 17.95 7.08 1.69
CA VAL A 335 17.25 7.65 0.52
C VAL A 335 15.98 8.38 0.92
N ILE A 336 15.83 9.61 0.46
CA ILE A 336 14.60 10.41 0.55
C ILE A 336 14.04 10.65 -0.85
N ILE A 337 12.75 10.34 -1.04
CA ILE A 337 12.02 10.60 -2.28
C ILE A 337 10.84 11.52 -1.97
N VAL A 338 10.94 12.78 -2.36
CA VAL A 338 9.88 13.79 -2.26
C VAL A 338 8.98 13.74 -3.47
N CYS A 339 7.67 13.61 -3.25
CA CYS A 339 6.66 13.64 -4.29
C CYS A 339 5.70 14.83 -4.10
N GLU A 340 5.89 15.86 -4.91
CA GLU A 340 5.04 17.06 -5.01
C GLU A 340 4.28 17.11 -6.33
N GLY A 341 3.32 18.03 -6.45
CA GLY A 341 2.52 18.16 -7.66
C GLY A 341 1.10 18.60 -7.38
N ARG A 342 0.38 18.97 -8.43
CA ARG A 342 -0.99 19.48 -8.30
C ARG A 342 -1.93 18.47 -7.62
N ASP A 343 -3.01 18.99 -7.07
CA ASP A 343 -4.08 18.16 -6.54
C ASP A 343 -4.65 17.25 -7.63
N ALA A 344 -4.99 16.01 -7.24
CA ALA A 344 -5.36 14.93 -8.14
C ALA A 344 -4.30 14.52 -9.21
N ALA A 345 -3.06 15.01 -9.17
CA ALA A 345 -2.00 14.64 -10.14
C ALA A 345 -1.59 13.15 -10.12
N GLY A 346 -1.83 12.47 -8.99
CA GLY A 346 -1.66 11.01 -8.89
C GLY A 346 -0.44 10.52 -8.11
N LYS A 347 0.16 11.38 -7.28
CA LYS A 347 1.34 11.14 -6.41
C LYS A 347 1.29 9.83 -5.65
N GLY A 348 0.34 9.66 -4.71
CA GLY A 348 0.16 8.40 -3.98
C GLY A 348 -0.10 7.18 -4.88
N GLY A 349 -0.63 7.38 -6.09
CA GLY A 349 -0.79 6.32 -7.08
C GLY A 349 0.55 5.85 -7.70
N ALA A 350 1.53 6.74 -7.83
CA ALA A 350 2.88 6.45 -8.28
C ALA A 350 3.72 5.83 -7.16
N ILE A 351 3.71 6.42 -5.95
CA ILE A 351 4.38 5.88 -4.76
C ILE A 351 3.95 4.42 -4.54
N ARG A 352 2.63 4.16 -4.49
CA ARG A 352 2.07 2.81 -4.29
C ARG A 352 2.53 1.80 -5.35
N ARG A 353 2.89 2.23 -6.55
CA ARG A 353 3.40 1.35 -7.61
C ARG A 353 4.90 1.11 -7.48
N ALA A 354 5.66 2.09 -7.02
CA ALA A 354 7.08 1.94 -6.69
C ALA A 354 7.28 0.95 -5.54
N ILE A 355 6.55 1.12 -4.43
CA ILE A 355 6.70 0.30 -3.22
C ILE A 355 5.99 -1.06 -3.28
N GLN A 356 5.24 -1.33 -4.35
CA GLN A 356 4.23 -2.41 -4.43
C GLN A 356 4.77 -3.79 -4.04
N HIS A 357 6.04 -4.04 -4.37
CA HIS A 357 6.74 -5.32 -4.22
C HIS A 357 8.00 -5.20 -3.37
N LEU A 358 8.24 -4.04 -2.76
CA LEU A 358 9.37 -3.83 -1.87
C LEU A 358 9.12 -4.48 -0.51
N ASN A 359 10.21 -4.76 0.21
CA ASN A 359 10.15 -5.21 1.59
C ASN A 359 9.71 -4.04 2.49
N PRO A 360 8.55 -4.12 3.17
CA PRO A 360 8.00 -3.04 3.98
C PRO A 360 8.83 -2.71 5.23
N ARG A 361 9.79 -3.57 5.62
CA ARG A 361 10.72 -3.31 6.73
C ARG A 361 11.88 -2.39 6.35
N LYS A 362 12.05 -2.10 5.06
CA LYS A 362 13.18 -1.34 4.49
C LYS A 362 12.72 -0.06 3.79
N PHE A 363 11.48 0.36 4.00
CA PHE A 363 10.99 1.64 3.50
C PHE A 363 9.85 2.17 4.38
N ARG A 364 9.64 3.48 4.38
CA ARG A 364 8.44 4.13 4.92
C ARG A 364 7.80 5.07 3.90
N VAL A 365 6.49 5.27 4.05
CA VAL A 365 5.76 6.33 3.36
C VAL A 365 5.26 7.31 4.41
N VAL A 366 5.67 8.56 4.28
CA VAL A 366 5.32 9.66 5.19
C VAL A 366 4.29 10.52 4.48
N ALA A 367 3.11 10.65 5.08
CA ALA A 367 2.01 11.48 4.60
C ALA A 367 1.47 12.28 5.78
N LEU A 368 2.12 13.40 6.10
CA LEU A 368 1.78 14.19 7.29
C LEU A 368 0.39 14.85 7.18
N PRO A 369 -0.36 14.94 8.29
CA PRO A 369 -1.54 15.78 8.39
C PRO A 369 -1.14 17.26 8.49
N LYS A 370 -2.15 18.14 8.61
CA LYS A 370 -1.92 19.55 8.97
C LYS A 370 -1.15 19.62 10.29
N PRO A 371 -0.21 20.57 10.46
CA PRO A 371 0.53 20.70 11.69
C PRO A 371 -0.40 21.03 12.86
N ASN A 372 -0.21 20.32 13.98
CA ASN A 372 -0.86 20.65 15.26
C ASN A 372 -0.25 21.93 15.88
N GLU A 373 -0.79 22.39 17.01
CA GLU A 373 -0.34 23.64 17.65
C GLU A 373 1.14 23.60 18.03
N LEU A 374 1.60 22.49 18.59
CA LEU A 374 3.00 22.30 18.94
C LEU A 374 3.91 22.36 17.70
N GLU A 375 3.57 21.62 16.63
CA GLU A 375 4.31 21.62 15.37
C GLU A 375 4.34 22.99 14.69
N ARG A 376 3.34 23.86 14.93
CA ARG A 376 3.33 25.24 14.43
C ARG A 376 4.27 26.16 15.22
N SER A 377 4.43 25.92 16.51
CA SER A 377 5.39 26.66 17.36
C SER A 377 6.84 26.24 17.15
N GLN A 378 7.05 25.05 16.58
CA GLN A 378 8.37 24.49 16.30
C GLN A 378 8.99 25.05 15.02
N TRP A 379 10.29 24.79 14.85
CA TRP A 379 10.96 25.04 13.58
C TRP A 379 10.29 24.23 12.45
N TYR A 380 9.93 24.89 11.35
CA TYR A 380 9.10 24.29 10.29
C TYR A 380 9.62 22.95 9.75
N PHE A 381 10.95 22.77 9.64
CA PHE A 381 11.55 21.53 9.16
C PHE A 381 11.56 20.39 10.19
N GLN A 382 11.44 20.70 11.48
CA GLN A 382 11.56 19.76 12.59
C GLN A 382 10.62 18.56 12.42
N ARG A 383 9.34 18.80 12.11
CA ARG A 383 8.36 17.72 11.89
C ARG A 383 8.73 16.76 10.76
N TYR A 384 9.51 17.20 9.77
CA TYR A 384 9.96 16.36 8.67
C TYR A 384 11.23 15.58 9.02
N VAL A 385 12.16 16.21 9.75
CA VAL A 385 13.43 15.60 10.19
C VAL A 385 13.19 14.36 11.05
N HIS A 386 12.16 14.36 11.91
CA HIS A 386 11.75 13.19 12.69
C HIS A 386 11.42 11.95 11.86
N HIS A 387 11.24 12.11 10.55
CA HIS A 387 10.89 11.03 9.63
C HIS A 387 12.00 10.66 8.65
N PHE A 388 13.20 11.22 8.78
CA PHE A 388 14.32 10.92 7.90
C PHE A 388 14.74 9.44 7.96
N PRO A 389 15.35 8.92 6.88
CA PRO A 389 15.74 7.51 6.80
C PRO A 389 16.83 7.16 7.81
N LYS A 390 16.69 5.98 8.41
CA LYS A 390 17.82 5.28 9.04
C LYS A 390 18.69 4.60 7.97
N ASP A 391 19.86 4.10 8.36
CA ASP A 391 20.73 3.36 7.45
C ASP A 391 19.98 2.17 6.82
N GLY A 392 20.12 2.04 5.50
CA GLY A 392 19.42 1.01 4.73
C GLY A 392 17.93 1.28 4.45
N GLU A 393 17.43 2.47 4.76
CA GLU A 393 16.02 2.84 4.62
C GLU A 393 15.76 3.79 3.43
N ILE A 394 14.62 3.56 2.74
CA ILE A 394 14.06 4.49 1.76
C ILE A 394 12.80 5.15 2.34
N VAL A 395 12.75 6.48 2.39
CA VAL A 395 11.58 7.23 2.85
C VAL A 395 10.93 7.98 1.68
N PHE A 396 9.65 7.68 1.43
CA PHE A 396 8.82 8.39 0.45
C PHE A 396 7.95 9.43 1.15
N PHE A 397 8.08 10.69 0.77
CA PHE A 397 7.21 11.78 1.25
C PHE A 397 6.08 12.04 0.24
N ASP A 398 4.82 11.75 0.60
CA ASP A 398 3.63 12.16 -0.16
C ASP A 398 3.20 13.55 0.30
N ARG A 399 3.67 14.57 -0.42
CA ARG A 399 3.93 15.93 0.07
C ARG A 399 5.06 16.00 1.10
N SER A 400 5.65 17.18 1.24
CA SER A 400 6.88 17.41 1.99
C SER A 400 6.91 18.81 2.60
N TRP A 401 8.10 19.26 2.98
CA TRP A 401 8.38 20.64 3.39
C TRP A 401 8.03 21.66 2.30
N TYR A 402 7.94 21.25 1.03
CA TYR A 402 7.49 22.10 -0.07
C TYR A 402 6.01 22.52 -0.01
N ASN A 403 5.22 22.06 0.97
CA ASN A 403 3.91 22.66 1.24
C ASN A 403 4.02 24.19 1.45
N ARG A 404 5.04 24.66 2.18
CA ARG A 404 5.32 26.09 2.38
C ARG A 404 5.75 26.83 1.12
N ALA A 405 6.26 26.13 0.11
CA ALA A 405 6.61 26.75 -1.17
C ALA A 405 5.40 27.09 -2.05
N VAL A 406 4.30 26.33 -1.90
CA VAL A 406 3.18 26.36 -2.86
C VAL A 406 1.82 26.37 -2.16
N VAL A 407 1.47 25.30 -1.45
CA VAL A 407 0.10 25.11 -0.94
C VAL A 407 -0.22 26.16 0.12
N GLU A 408 0.69 26.41 1.04
CA GLU A 408 0.43 27.26 2.19
C GLU A 408 0.31 28.74 1.82
N PRO A 409 1.22 29.37 1.04
CA PRO A 409 1.06 30.78 0.65
C PRO A 409 -0.12 31.00 -0.31
N VAL A 410 -0.48 30.00 -1.13
CA VAL A 410 -1.65 30.09 -2.01
C VAL A 410 -2.95 30.19 -1.19
N ASN A 411 -3.07 29.41 -0.12
CA ASN A 411 -4.27 29.32 0.72
C ASN A 411 -4.21 30.15 2.01
N GLY A 412 -3.14 30.93 2.23
CA GLY A 412 -2.98 31.74 3.44
C GLY A 412 -2.71 30.93 4.71
N PHE A 413 -2.08 29.76 4.61
CA PHE A 413 -1.67 28.95 5.78
C PHE A 413 -0.29 29.32 6.32
N CYS A 414 0.35 30.32 5.72
CA CYS A 414 1.58 30.94 6.18
C CYS A 414 1.55 32.43 5.89
N THR A 415 2.27 33.20 6.69
CA THR A 415 2.59 34.60 6.44
C THR A 415 3.60 34.73 5.30
N GLN A 416 3.71 35.92 4.72
CA GLN A 416 4.72 36.21 3.71
C GLN A 416 6.15 36.11 4.27
N SER A 417 6.36 36.47 5.54
CA SER A 417 7.63 36.32 6.24
C SER A 417 8.05 34.85 6.34
N GLU A 418 7.15 33.97 6.81
CA GLU A 418 7.44 32.52 6.89
C GLU A 418 7.74 31.90 5.52
N TYR A 419 7.01 32.33 4.47
CA TYR A 419 7.28 31.92 3.10
C TYR A 419 8.70 32.33 2.66
N ASN A 420 9.05 33.60 2.85
CA ASN A 420 10.36 34.13 2.47
C ASN A 420 11.49 33.41 3.21
N THR A 421 11.34 33.21 4.52
CA THR A 421 12.28 32.46 5.37
C THR A 421 12.47 31.02 4.86
N PHE A 422 11.37 30.30 4.60
CA PHE A 422 11.45 28.96 4.02
C PHE A 422 12.19 28.97 2.67
N MET A 423 11.81 29.87 1.77
CA MET A 423 12.40 29.96 0.44
C MET A 423 13.89 30.33 0.50
N ASN A 424 14.35 31.06 1.52
CA ASN A 424 15.76 31.36 1.74
C ASN A 424 16.54 30.16 2.28
N HIS A 425 15.95 29.37 3.18
CA HIS A 425 16.67 28.29 3.87
C HIS A 425 16.63 26.94 3.16
N ILE A 426 15.66 26.72 2.26
CA ILE A 426 15.39 25.40 1.68
C ILE A 426 16.61 24.78 0.97
N ASN A 427 17.39 25.55 0.21
CA ASN A 427 18.55 25.01 -0.49
C ASN A 427 19.66 24.61 0.50
N SER A 428 19.89 25.39 1.55
CA SER A 428 20.84 25.05 2.61
C SER A 428 20.39 23.81 3.38
N PHE A 429 19.09 23.70 3.68
CA PHE A 429 18.52 22.51 4.31
C PHE A 429 18.73 21.25 3.44
N GLU A 430 18.47 21.32 2.14
CA GLU A 430 18.70 20.19 1.23
C GLU A 430 20.19 19.86 1.05
N LYS A 431 21.05 20.88 1.07
CA LYS A 431 22.49 20.69 1.05
C LYS A 431 22.96 19.92 2.28
N MET A 432 22.48 20.27 3.47
CA MET A 432 22.76 19.51 4.70
C MET A 432 22.32 18.04 4.62
N ILE A 433 21.17 17.76 4.01
CA ILE A 433 20.69 16.38 3.78
C ILE A 433 21.72 15.61 2.94
N ILE A 434 22.14 16.19 1.82
CA ILE A 434 23.03 15.53 0.85
C ILE A 434 24.45 15.37 1.41
N ASP A 435 24.96 16.38 2.10
CA ASP A 435 26.30 16.35 2.73
C ASP A 435 26.39 15.28 3.81
N ASN A 436 25.25 14.85 4.39
CA ASN A 436 25.15 13.72 5.31
C ASN A 436 24.89 12.38 4.61
N ASN A 437 25.32 12.24 3.34
CA ASN A 437 25.19 11.03 2.52
C ASN A 437 23.75 10.52 2.36
N ILE A 438 22.75 11.41 2.42
CA ILE A 438 21.35 11.07 2.12
C ILE A 438 21.08 11.40 0.66
N ILE A 439 20.70 10.39 -0.12
CA ILE A 439 20.30 10.56 -1.52
C ILE A 439 18.91 11.21 -1.56
N LEU A 440 18.82 12.44 -2.04
CA LEU A 440 17.57 13.20 -2.15
C LEU A 440 17.08 13.25 -3.60
N LEU A 441 15.88 12.72 -3.86
CA LEU A 441 15.18 12.88 -5.13
C LEU A 441 13.88 13.67 -4.96
N LYS A 442 13.66 14.66 -5.83
CA LYS A 442 12.45 15.50 -5.83
C LYS A 442 11.66 15.30 -7.11
N PHE A 443 10.37 15.01 -6.99
CA PHE A 443 9.46 14.77 -8.11
C PHE A 443 8.30 15.76 -8.11
N TYR A 444 7.99 16.35 -9.27
CA TYR A 444 6.80 17.16 -9.44
C TYR A 444 5.87 16.57 -10.50
N TYR A 445 4.67 16.17 -10.09
CA TYR A 445 3.63 15.65 -10.98
C TYR A 445 2.78 16.80 -11.54
N SER A 446 3.03 17.15 -12.81
CA SER A 446 2.31 18.21 -13.52
C SER A 446 1.11 17.64 -14.29
N ILE A 447 -0.04 18.29 -14.20
CA ILE A 447 -1.24 17.98 -14.99
C ILE A 447 -1.81 19.26 -15.58
N SER A 448 -2.62 19.16 -16.64
CA SER A 448 -3.40 20.29 -17.16
C SER A 448 -4.62 20.63 -16.28
N LYS A 449 -5.14 21.85 -16.43
CA LYS A 449 -6.32 22.34 -15.68
C LYS A 449 -7.55 21.47 -15.94
N ASP A 450 -7.77 21.12 -17.21
CA ASP A 450 -8.90 20.28 -17.64
C ASP A 450 -8.79 18.86 -17.11
N ILE A 451 -7.58 18.28 -17.12
CA ILE A 451 -7.35 16.95 -16.55
C ILE A 451 -7.57 16.96 -15.04
N GLN A 452 -7.17 18.03 -14.35
CA GLN A 452 -7.46 18.18 -12.93
C GLN A 452 -8.98 18.21 -12.68
N LEU A 453 -9.73 19.04 -13.42
CA LEU A 453 -11.18 19.16 -13.29
C LEU A 453 -11.87 17.81 -13.54
N LYS A 454 -11.51 17.13 -14.63
CA LYS A 454 -12.01 15.78 -14.96
C LYS A 454 -11.76 14.80 -13.81
N ARG A 455 -10.56 14.81 -13.22
CA ARG A 455 -10.22 13.92 -12.11
C ARG A 455 -10.97 14.27 -10.83
N PHE A 456 -11.24 15.54 -10.55
CA PHE A 456 -12.09 15.92 -9.43
C PHE A 456 -13.51 15.40 -9.59
N ASN A 457 -14.10 15.49 -10.78
CA ASN A 457 -15.41 14.91 -11.06
C ASN A 457 -15.40 13.38 -10.88
N GLU A 458 -14.37 12.68 -11.37
CA GLU A 458 -14.19 11.24 -11.13
C GLU A 458 -14.04 10.88 -9.64
N ILE A 459 -13.41 11.75 -8.85
CA ILE A 459 -13.18 11.54 -7.42
C ILE A 459 -14.49 11.73 -6.64
N LYS A 460 -15.22 12.82 -6.89
CA LYS A 460 -16.52 13.13 -6.28
C LYS A 460 -17.53 12.00 -6.48
N ASN A 461 -17.56 11.45 -7.68
CA ASN A 461 -18.51 10.40 -8.08
C ASN A 461 -18.06 8.98 -7.69
N SER A 462 -16.93 8.81 -7.00
CA SER A 462 -16.37 7.50 -6.68
C SER A 462 -16.49 7.18 -5.19
N PRO A 463 -17.19 6.11 -4.78
CA PRO A 463 -17.29 5.75 -3.36
C PRO A 463 -15.91 5.46 -2.74
N LEU A 464 -15.00 4.88 -3.50
CA LEU A 464 -13.62 4.59 -3.08
C LEU A 464 -12.69 5.82 -2.96
N LYS A 465 -13.06 6.96 -3.54
CA LYS A 465 -12.15 8.11 -3.66
C LYS A 465 -12.73 9.40 -3.13
N LYS A 466 -14.04 9.49 -2.87
CA LYS A 466 -14.72 10.73 -2.47
C LYS A 466 -14.00 11.45 -1.34
N TRP A 467 -13.46 10.70 -0.36
CA TRP A 467 -12.66 11.22 0.75
C TRP A 467 -11.42 12.04 0.33
N LYS A 468 -10.90 11.85 -0.89
CA LYS A 468 -9.73 12.57 -1.43
C LYS A 468 -10.03 14.00 -1.83
N TYR A 469 -11.30 14.39 -1.89
CA TYR A 469 -11.71 15.73 -2.29
C TYR A 469 -12.02 16.56 -1.05
N THR A 470 -11.28 17.65 -0.88
CA THR A 470 -11.37 18.57 0.26
C THR A 470 -11.81 19.97 -0.18
N ILE A 471 -12.08 20.86 0.78
CA ILE A 471 -12.38 22.28 0.53
C ILE A 471 -11.19 22.98 -0.17
N VAL A 472 -9.96 22.58 0.13
CA VAL A 472 -8.77 23.11 -0.57
C VAL A 472 -8.80 22.71 -2.05
N ASP A 473 -9.19 21.46 -2.34
CA ASP A 473 -9.32 20.96 -3.72
C ASP A 473 -10.44 21.66 -4.50
N SER A 474 -11.53 22.10 -3.83
CA SER A 474 -12.60 22.84 -4.51
C SER A 474 -12.17 24.23 -4.98
N ASN A 475 -11.30 24.88 -4.22
CA ASN A 475 -10.78 26.19 -4.58
C ASN A 475 -9.56 26.11 -5.52
N ALA A 476 -8.89 24.95 -5.61
CA ALA A 476 -7.68 24.78 -6.43
C ALA A 476 -7.86 25.10 -7.92
N GLN A 477 -9.06 24.88 -8.47
CA GLN A 477 -9.38 25.24 -9.85
C GLN A 477 -9.46 26.75 -10.08
N LYS A 478 -10.05 27.48 -9.12
CA LYS A 478 -10.13 28.95 -9.15
C LYS A 478 -8.76 29.56 -8.96
N LEU A 479 -7.98 29.01 -8.02
CA LEU A 479 -6.62 29.47 -7.68
C LEU A 479 -5.53 28.95 -8.63
N TRP A 480 -5.89 28.37 -9.78
CA TRP A 480 -4.95 27.71 -10.69
C TRP A 480 -3.75 28.58 -11.07
N SER A 481 -4.00 29.85 -11.39
CA SER A 481 -2.96 30.82 -11.76
C SER A 481 -2.04 31.12 -10.60
N LYS A 482 -2.58 31.34 -9.38
CA LYS A 482 -1.79 31.55 -8.16
C LYS A 482 -0.91 30.34 -7.85
N TYR A 483 -1.44 29.13 -7.95
CA TYR A 483 -0.66 27.89 -7.83
C TYR A 483 0.46 27.79 -8.88
N SER A 484 0.23 28.25 -10.11
CA SER A 484 1.25 28.25 -11.16
C SER A 484 2.39 29.19 -10.80
N ILE A 485 2.09 30.42 -10.36
CA ILE A 485 3.08 31.43 -9.95
C ILE A 485 3.99 30.87 -8.85
N TYR A 486 3.42 30.40 -7.74
CA TYR A 486 4.22 29.87 -6.62
C TYR A 486 5.03 28.62 -7.01
N LYS A 487 4.49 27.76 -7.88
CA LYS A 487 5.22 26.61 -8.43
C LYS A 487 6.40 27.05 -9.30
N ASP A 488 6.25 28.07 -10.14
CA ASP A 488 7.32 28.58 -10.97
C ASP A 488 8.41 29.26 -10.12
N LEU A 489 8.03 30.01 -9.08
CA LEU A 489 8.96 30.55 -8.08
C LEU A 489 9.71 29.44 -7.33
N MET A 490 9.01 28.38 -6.92
CA MET A 490 9.61 27.19 -6.31
C MET A 490 10.67 26.58 -7.23
N PHE A 491 10.36 26.33 -8.50
CA PHE A 491 11.33 25.75 -9.43
C PHE A 491 12.52 26.67 -9.69
N LYS A 492 12.29 27.98 -9.86
CA LYS A 492 13.38 28.94 -10.09
C LYS A 492 14.39 28.92 -8.95
N LYS A 493 13.92 28.86 -7.70
CA LYS A 493 14.80 28.93 -6.52
C LYS A 493 15.36 27.59 -6.07
N THR A 494 14.63 26.49 -6.28
CA THR A 494 14.91 25.20 -5.61
C THR A 494 15.29 24.07 -6.58
N ASN A 495 15.87 24.42 -7.73
CA ASN A 495 16.38 23.46 -8.72
C ASN A 495 17.91 23.53 -8.90
N PRO A 496 18.73 23.57 -7.83
CA PRO A 496 20.18 23.60 -7.96
C PRO A 496 20.71 22.26 -8.50
N ASP A 497 21.95 22.24 -8.98
CA ASP A 497 22.53 21.04 -9.59
C ASP A 497 22.58 19.82 -8.67
N PHE A 498 22.82 20.06 -7.37
CA PHE A 498 22.87 19.02 -6.36
C PHE A 498 21.49 18.44 -5.99
N ALA A 499 20.39 19.15 -6.27
CA ALA A 499 19.02 18.72 -5.92
C ALA A 499 18.01 19.12 -7.00
N LYS A 500 18.12 18.51 -8.18
CA LYS A 500 17.22 18.81 -9.32
C LYS A 500 15.81 18.24 -9.15
N TRP A 501 14.84 18.97 -9.68
CA TRP A 501 13.44 18.55 -9.81
C TRP A 501 13.23 17.62 -11.02
N ASN A 502 12.60 16.48 -10.75
CA ASN A 502 12.15 15.54 -11.76
C ASN A 502 10.68 15.83 -12.12
N ILE A 503 10.46 16.60 -13.18
CA ILE A 503 9.11 17.01 -13.60
C ILE A 503 8.48 15.91 -14.47
N ILE A 504 7.32 15.42 -14.05
CA ILE A 504 6.57 14.36 -14.74
C ILE A 504 5.27 14.92 -15.33
N LYS A 505 5.11 14.81 -16.65
CA LYS A 505 3.83 15.06 -17.35
C LYS A 505 2.83 13.96 -16.97
N ALA A 506 2.00 14.23 -15.98
CA ALA A 506 1.20 13.25 -15.27
C ALA A 506 -0.25 13.11 -15.76
N ASP A 507 -0.63 13.72 -16.89
CA ASP A 507 -1.99 13.65 -17.45
C ASP A 507 -2.45 12.20 -17.66
N LYS A 508 -1.55 11.34 -18.13
CA LYS A 508 -1.76 9.90 -18.23
C LYS A 508 -1.14 9.21 -17.00
N LYS A 509 -1.98 8.74 -16.07
CA LYS A 509 -1.56 8.05 -14.83
C LYS A 509 -0.62 6.86 -15.09
N ILE A 510 -0.84 6.10 -16.17
CA ILE A 510 -0.01 4.96 -16.56
C ILE A 510 1.42 5.41 -16.88
N TYR A 511 1.57 6.45 -17.71
CA TYR A 511 2.86 7.03 -18.05
C TYR A 511 3.56 7.58 -16.81
N ALA A 512 2.86 8.37 -15.99
CA ALA A 512 3.42 8.97 -14.79
C ALA A 512 4.04 7.94 -13.84
N ARG A 513 3.38 6.79 -13.65
CA ARG A 513 3.86 5.69 -12.81
C ARG A 513 5.14 5.07 -13.35
N ILE A 514 5.16 4.73 -14.64
CA ILE A 514 6.34 4.17 -15.31
C ILE A 514 7.50 5.15 -15.20
N LYS A 515 7.26 6.41 -15.58
CA LYS A 515 8.29 7.45 -15.58
C LYS A 515 8.86 7.73 -14.19
N THR A 516 8.03 7.63 -13.14
CA THR A 516 8.49 7.72 -11.75
C THR A 516 9.54 6.66 -11.45
N LEU A 517 9.24 5.38 -11.73
CA LEU A 517 10.18 4.28 -11.45
C LEU A 517 11.44 4.40 -12.31
N GLU A 518 11.31 4.74 -13.59
CA GLU A 518 12.46 4.97 -14.47
C GLU A 518 13.40 6.04 -13.94
N LEU A 519 12.86 7.17 -13.46
CA LEU A 519 13.67 8.27 -12.94
C LEU A 519 14.29 7.95 -11.57
N ILE A 520 13.60 7.22 -10.69
CA ILE A 520 14.20 6.70 -9.45
C ILE A 520 15.39 5.81 -9.79
N LEU A 521 15.20 4.83 -10.68
CA LEU A 521 16.25 3.89 -11.07
C LEU A 521 17.39 4.54 -11.86
N LYS A 522 17.11 5.63 -12.58
CA LYS A 522 18.12 6.40 -13.31
C LYS A 522 19.00 7.24 -12.37
N ASN A 523 18.39 7.89 -11.38
CA ASN A 523 19.07 8.92 -10.59
C ASN A 523 19.69 8.38 -9.29
N ILE A 524 19.34 7.16 -8.85
CA ILE A 524 20.01 6.50 -7.72
C ILE A 524 21.12 5.60 -8.29
N PRO A 525 22.39 5.78 -7.87
CA PRO A 525 23.53 5.03 -8.40
C PRO A 525 23.64 3.64 -7.75
N TYR A 526 22.60 2.82 -7.85
CA TYR A 526 22.60 1.47 -7.27
C TYR A 526 23.37 0.48 -8.13
N ASP A 527 24.03 -0.50 -7.50
CA ASP A 527 24.69 -1.58 -8.23
C ASP A 527 23.64 -2.50 -8.87
N LYS A 528 23.60 -2.50 -10.20
CA LYS A 528 22.69 -3.34 -11.00
C LYS A 528 23.00 -4.84 -10.89
N LYS A 529 24.19 -5.22 -10.45
CA LYS A 529 24.59 -6.61 -10.16
C LYS A 529 24.06 -7.09 -8.81
N THR A 530 23.53 -6.19 -7.96
CA THR A 530 22.92 -6.54 -6.68
C THR A 530 21.88 -7.63 -6.85
N LYS A 531 22.06 -8.74 -6.12
CA LYS A 531 21.15 -9.87 -6.18
C LYS A 531 19.77 -9.47 -5.66
N ILE A 532 18.74 -9.93 -6.35
CA ILE A 532 17.34 -9.78 -5.91
C ILE A 532 17.06 -10.70 -4.70
N HIS A 533 17.93 -11.69 -4.46
CA HIS A 533 17.79 -12.75 -3.47
C HIS A 533 19.00 -12.74 -2.54
N SER A 534 18.76 -12.94 -1.25
CA SER A 534 19.81 -12.88 -0.23
C SER A 534 20.76 -14.08 -0.28
N LYS A 535 20.26 -15.28 -0.61
CA LYS A 535 21.04 -16.52 -0.85
C LYS A 535 20.29 -17.44 -1.82
N GLU A 536 21.00 -18.32 -2.52
CA GLU A 536 20.38 -19.51 -3.14
C GLU A 536 19.83 -20.38 -2.02
N ILE A 537 18.58 -20.82 -2.13
CA ILE A 537 17.96 -21.67 -1.12
C ILE A 537 17.54 -22.94 -1.82
N ASN A 538 18.30 -24.01 -1.57
CA ASN A 538 17.97 -25.36 -1.97
C ASN A 538 16.87 -25.87 -1.03
N PHE A 539 15.79 -26.38 -1.62
CA PHE A 539 14.61 -26.83 -0.91
C PHE A 539 14.64 -28.34 -0.71
#